data_AF-A0A6M4X999-F1
#
_entry.id   AF-A0A6M4X999-F1
#
_cell.length_a   1.000
_cell.length_b   1.000
_cell.length_c   1.000
_cell.angle_alpha   90.00
_cell.angle_beta   90.00
_cell.angle_gamma   90.00
#
_symmetry.space_group_name_H-M   'P 1'
#
loop_
_entity.id
_entity.type
_entity.pdbx_description
1 polymer ?
#
loop_
_entity_poly.entity_id
_entity_poly.type
_entity_poly.pdbx_seq_one_letter_code
_entity_poly.pdbx_strand_id
1 'polypeptide(L)'
;MPARTSSPIPAALEHLGSQTVGVYLITSLGVFDATCAELATWIRGHWGIENLLHHVRDRTFREDNSKVRTGTLPRAMASLRNLAISVFRQDGQTNIAAAVRHAGRDHHRPLRALCRT
;
A
#
# COMPACT_ATOMS: atom_id res chain seq x y z
N MET A 1 38.82 -28.62 10.54
CA MET A 1 37.47 -28.05 10.77
C MET A 1 37.62 -26.89 11.74
N PRO A 2 37.74 -25.62 11.29
CA PRO A 2 37.88 -24.51 12.22
C PRO A 2 36.51 -24.09 12.77
N ALA A 3 36.49 -23.78 14.07
CA ALA A 3 35.32 -23.34 14.81
C ALA A 3 34.77 -22.01 14.24
N ARG A 4 33.45 -21.92 14.10
CA ARG A 4 32.74 -20.66 13.88
C ARG A 4 32.94 -19.78 15.12
N THR A 5 33.79 -18.77 15.02
CA THR A 5 33.78 -17.62 15.92
C THR A 5 32.48 -16.86 15.71
N SER A 6 31.57 -16.92 16.69
CA SER A 6 30.45 -16.01 16.80
C SER A 6 31.01 -14.60 17.06
N SER A 7 31.01 -13.74 16.04
CA SER A 7 31.29 -12.32 16.26
C SER A 7 30.26 -11.76 17.24
N PRO A 8 30.68 -11.01 18.28
CA PRO A 8 29.75 -10.33 19.16
C PRO A 8 28.97 -9.28 18.35
N ILE A 9 27.66 -9.19 18.61
CA ILE A 9 26.81 -8.11 18.10
C ILE A 9 27.46 -6.79 18.55
N PRO A 10 27.65 -5.79 17.66
CA PRO A 10 28.22 -4.51 18.06
C PRO A 10 27.37 -3.88 19.17
N ALA A 11 28.00 -3.46 20.28
CA ALA A 11 27.37 -2.79 21.44
C ALA A 11 26.48 -1.58 21.06
N ALA A 12 26.62 -1.05 19.85
CA ALA A 12 25.80 0.02 19.29
C ALA A 12 24.32 -0.35 19.04
N LEU A 13 23.94 -1.64 19.09
CA LEU A 13 22.55 -2.08 18.92
C LEU A 13 21.81 -2.37 20.24
N GLU A 14 22.49 -2.30 21.40
CA GLU A 14 21.88 -2.59 22.70
C GLU A 14 20.83 -1.55 23.17
N HIS A 15 20.81 -0.35 22.56
CA HIS A 15 19.89 0.73 22.93
C HIS A 15 18.56 0.75 22.15
N LEU A 16 18.36 -0.14 21.17
CA LEU A 16 17.06 -0.30 20.51
C LEU A 16 16.18 -1.20 21.36
N GLY A 17 15.67 -0.66 22.47
CA GLY A 17 14.69 -1.34 23.31
C GLY A 17 13.52 -1.83 22.46
N SER A 18 13.22 -3.12 22.53
CA SER A 18 12.06 -3.70 21.85
C SER A 18 10.79 -3.07 22.44
N GLN A 19 10.09 -2.25 21.65
CA GLN A 19 8.80 -1.71 22.06
C GLN A 19 7.70 -2.71 21.69
N THR A 20 6.98 -3.20 22.69
CA THR A 20 5.79 -4.01 22.47
C THR A 20 4.60 -3.08 22.30
N VAL A 21 4.00 -3.08 21.11
CA VAL A 21 2.75 -2.36 20.84
C VAL A 21 1.59 -3.35 20.94
N GLY A 22 0.69 -3.13 21.90
CA GLY A 22 -0.58 -3.86 21.99
C GLY A 22 -1.63 -3.23 21.07
N VAL A 23 -2.28 -4.05 20.24
CA VAL A 23 -3.37 -3.62 19.35
C VAL A 23 -4.64 -4.39 19.71
N TYR A 24 -5.70 -3.66 20.06
CA TYR A 24 -7.03 -4.21 20.34
C TYR A 24 -7.91 -4.05 19.11
N LEU A 25 -8.67 -5.09 18.77
CA LEU A 25 -9.44 -5.19 17.54
C LEU A 25 -10.87 -5.59 17.88
N ILE A 26 -11.82 -5.05 17.12
CA ILE A 26 -13.25 -5.33 17.28
C ILE A 26 -13.73 -5.93 15.97
N THR A 27 -14.44 -7.05 16.05
CA THR A 27 -15.02 -7.74 14.89
C THR A 27 -16.43 -8.19 15.21
N SER A 28 -17.29 -8.25 14.20
CA SER A 28 -18.63 -8.83 14.30
C SER A 28 -18.64 -10.35 14.15
N LEU A 29 -17.48 -10.98 13.89
CA LEU A 29 -17.34 -12.43 13.79
C LEU A 29 -17.55 -13.09 15.15
N GLY A 30 -18.23 -14.24 15.16
CA GLY A 30 -18.35 -15.10 16.33
C GLY A 30 -17.02 -15.79 16.66
N VAL A 31 -16.92 -16.30 17.89
CA VAL A 31 -15.70 -16.92 18.44
C VAL A 31 -15.19 -18.12 17.60
N PHE A 32 -16.07 -18.78 16.84
CA PHE A 32 -15.73 -19.94 16.03
C PHE A 32 -15.63 -19.65 14.52
N ASP A 33 -15.87 -18.41 14.09
CA ASP A 33 -15.90 -18.05 12.67
C ASP A 33 -14.49 -17.78 12.10
N ALA A 34 -13.52 -17.47 12.96
CA ALA A 34 -12.14 -17.24 12.57
C ALA A 34 -11.17 -17.53 13.72
N THR A 35 -10.02 -18.08 13.38
CA THR A 35 -8.90 -18.23 14.32
C THR A 35 -8.18 -16.90 14.54
N CYS A 36 -7.44 -16.78 15.66
CA CYS A 36 -6.59 -15.63 15.92
C CYS A 36 -5.56 -15.38 14.79
N ALA A 37 -5.06 -16.46 14.16
CA ALA A 37 -4.09 -16.36 13.07
C ALA A 37 -4.70 -15.79 11.78
N GLU A 38 -5.94 -16.17 11.46
CA GLU A 38 -6.69 -15.62 10.32
C GLU A 38 -7.01 -14.15 10.53
N LEU A 39 -7.53 -13.78 11.72
CA LEU A 39 -7.77 -12.38 12.08
C LEU A 39 -6.49 -11.55 11.94
N ALA A 40 -5.39 -12.00 12.54
CA ALA A 40 -4.10 -11.31 12.44
C ALA A 40 -3.62 -11.16 10.99
N THR A 41 -3.90 -12.15 10.13
CA THR A 41 -3.56 -12.09 8.71
C THR A 41 -4.40 -11.07 7.96
N TRP A 42 -5.71 -11.04 8.18
CA TRP A 42 -6.59 -10.05 7.56
C TRP A 42 -6.26 -8.63 8.00
N ILE A 43 -5.94 -8.42 9.27
CA ILE A 43 -5.58 -7.11 9.82
C ILE A 43 -4.24 -6.64 9.24
N ARG A 44 -3.24 -7.52 9.15
CA ARG A 44 -2.00 -7.19 8.43
C ARG A 44 -2.25 -6.93 6.95
N GLY A 45 -3.18 -7.65 6.33
CA GLY A 45 -3.62 -7.39 4.96
C GLY A 45 -4.28 -6.03 4.79
N HIS A 46 -5.04 -5.57 5.79
CA HIS A 46 -5.72 -4.27 5.78
C HIS A 46 -4.72 -3.11 5.72
N TRP A 47 -3.55 -3.22 6.37
CA TRP A 47 -2.46 -2.26 6.23
C TRP A 47 -1.98 -2.08 4.78
N GLY A 48 -2.27 -3.06 3.91
CA GLY A 48 -2.08 -2.93 2.47
C GLY A 48 -2.82 -1.75 1.85
N ILE A 49 -3.94 -1.28 2.42
CA ILE A 49 -4.65 -0.09 1.91
C ILE A 49 -3.78 1.15 2.08
N GLU A 50 -3.20 1.34 3.26
CA GLU A 50 -2.33 2.49 3.53
C GLU A 50 -1.07 2.44 2.65
N ASN A 51 -0.37 1.31 2.70
CA ASN A 51 0.92 1.18 2.03
C ASN A 51 0.80 1.12 0.50
N LEU A 52 -0.22 0.43 -0.02
CA LEU A 52 -0.36 0.21 -1.44
C LEU A 52 -1.23 1.30 -2.08
N LEU A 53 -2.32 1.76 -1.48
CA LEU A 53 -3.20 2.75 -2.10
C LEU A 53 -2.83 4.19 -1.69
N HIS A 54 -2.86 4.51 -0.40
CA HIS A 54 -2.67 5.89 0.07
C HIS A 54 -1.28 6.43 -0.26
N HIS A 55 -0.23 5.67 0.03
CA HIS A 55 1.13 6.08 -0.31
C HIS A 55 1.31 6.39 -1.80
N VAL A 56 0.73 5.58 -2.69
CA VAL A 56 0.81 5.81 -4.14
C VAL A 56 0.02 7.06 -4.54
N ARG A 57 -1.16 7.28 -3.98
CA ARG A 57 -1.95 8.49 -4.23
C ARG A 57 -1.18 9.76 -3.82
N ASP A 58 -0.58 9.75 -2.64
CA ASP A 58 0.08 10.93 -2.11
C ASP A 58 1.41 11.19 -2.83
N ARG A 59 2.22 10.14 -3.03
CA ARG A 59 3.57 10.29 -3.59
C ARG A 59 3.60 10.31 -5.11
N THR A 60 2.83 9.45 -5.77
CA THR A 60 2.83 9.33 -7.24
C THR A 60 1.84 10.31 -7.86
N PHE A 61 0.63 10.40 -7.33
CA PHE A 61 -0.40 11.29 -7.85
C PHE A 61 -0.44 12.67 -7.18
N ARG A 62 0.45 12.91 -6.21
CA ARG A 62 0.64 14.22 -5.54
C ARG A 62 -0.66 14.74 -4.95
N GLU A 63 -1.45 13.85 -4.38
CA GLU A 63 -2.78 14.17 -3.89
C GLU A 63 -2.77 15.30 -2.85
N ASP A 64 -1.86 15.25 -1.89
CA ASP A 64 -1.68 16.29 -0.87
C ASP A 64 -1.36 17.67 -1.47
N ASN A 65 -0.68 17.69 -2.62
CA ASN A 65 -0.36 18.93 -3.33
C ASN A 65 -1.50 19.43 -4.23
N SER A 66 -2.63 18.71 -4.31
CA SER A 66 -3.76 19.09 -5.14
C SER A 66 -4.46 20.34 -4.62
N LYS A 67 -4.61 21.34 -5.50
CA LYS A 67 -5.33 22.60 -5.23
C LYS A 67 -6.83 22.54 -5.57
N VAL A 68 -7.31 21.40 -6.04
CA VAL A 68 -8.73 21.20 -6.36
C VAL A 68 -9.53 21.22 -5.05
N ARG A 69 -10.38 22.25 -4.87
CA ARG A 69 -11.18 22.45 -3.64
C ARG A 69 -12.67 22.72 -3.89
N THR A 70 -13.10 22.79 -5.14
CA THR A 70 -14.45 23.22 -5.49
C THR A 70 -15.43 22.06 -5.62
N GLY A 71 -16.58 22.16 -4.96
CA GLY A 71 -17.72 21.25 -5.14
C GLY A 71 -17.34 19.77 -4.96
N THR A 72 -17.75 18.94 -5.90
CA THR A 72 -17.51 17.48 -5.89
C THR A 72 -16.15 17.06 -6.46
N LEU A 73 -15.36 18.02 -6.97
CA LEU A 73 -14.11 17.73 -7.66
C LEU A 73 -13.07 16.98 -6.81
N PRO A 74 -12.87 17.26 -5.50
CA PRO A 74 -11.95 16.47 -4.69
C PRO A 74 -12.29 14.97 -4.68
N ARG A 75 -13.58 14.64 -4.57
CA ARG A 75 -14.08 13.25 -4.59
C ARG A 75 -13.93 12.61 -5.97
N ALA A 76 -14.23 13.36 -7.02
CA ALA A 76 -14.04 12.91 -8.40
C ALA A 76 -12.56 12.59 -8.67
N MET A 77 -11.65 13.47 -8.26
CA MET A 77 -10.20 13.26 -8.43
C MET A 77 -9.69 12.07 -7.63
N ALA A 78 -10.16 11.87 -6.39
CA ALA A 78 -9.84 10.67 -5.61
C ALA A 78 -10.30 9.40 -6.34
N SER A 79 -11.51 9.41 -6.91
CA SER A 79 -12.06 8.28 -7.66
C SER A 79 -11.27 7.97 -8.93
N LEU A 80 -10.87 9.00 -9.69
CA LEU A 80 -10.04 8.84 -10.89
C LEU A 80 -8.65 8.28 -10.58
N ARG A 81 -8.02 8.72 -9.48
CA ARG A 81 -6.73 8.17 -9.03
C ARG A 81 -6.88 6.72 -8.63
N ASN A 82 -7.92 6.38 -7.87
CA ASN A 82 -8.21 5.00 -7.50
C ASN A 82 -8.41 4.12 -8.74
N LEU A 83 -9.18 4.59 -9.72
CA LEU A 83 -9.39 3.89 -10.98
C LEU A 83 -8.07 3.63 -11.71
N ALA A 84 -7.22 4.66 -11.87
CA ALA A 84 -5.92 4.50 -12.53
C ALA A 84 -5.03 3.49 -11.81
N ILE A 85 -4.97 3.53 -10.47
CA ILE A 85 -4.19 2.57 -9.66
C ILE A 85 -4.73 1.15 -9.87
N SER A 86 -6.05 0.97 -9.82
CA SER A 86 -6.68 -0.35 -9.99
C SER A 86 -6.38 -0.94 -11.37
N VAL A 87 -6.54 -0.16 -12.45
CA VAL A 87 -6.25 -0.61 -13.82
C VAL A 87 -4.81 -1.06 -13.95
N PHE A 88 -3.84 -0.27 -13.47
CA PHE A 88 -2.43 -0.66 -13.53
C PHE A 88 -2.13 -1.94 -12.74
N ARG A 89 -2.80 -2.16 -11.61
CA ARG A 89 -2.63 -3.40 -10.85
C ARG A 89 -3.25 -4.61 -11.51
N GLN A 90 -4.41 -4.44 -12.14
CA GLN A 90 -5.03 -5.50 -12.94
C GLN A 90 -4.13 -5.89 -14.12
N ASP A 91 -3.42 -4.92 -14.70
CA ASP A 91 -2.36 -5.13 -15.71
C ASP A 91 -1.02 -5.65 -15.12
N GLY A 92 -1.00 -6.07 -13.85
CA GLY A 92 0.16 -6.66 -13.19
C GLY A 92 1.29 -5.68 -12.85
N GLN A 93 1.05 -4.37 -12.91
CA GLN A 93 2.08 -3.37 -12.63
C GLN A 93 2.33 -3.23 -11.12
N THR A 94 3.55 -3.54 -10.69
CA THR A 94 4.01 -3.37 -9.30
C THR A 94 4.58 -1.96 -9.05
N ASN A 95 5.18 -1.33 -10.07
CA ASN A 95 5.69 0.04 -10.01
C ASN A 95 4.73 1.03 -10.68
N ILE A 96 3.78 1.54 -9.91
CA ILE A 96 2.74 2.45 -10.42
C ILE A 96 3.34 3.75 -10.96
N ALA A 97 4.40 4.29 -10.34
CA ALA A 97 5.03 5.51 -10.83
C ALA A 97 5.63 5.35 -12.23
N ALA A 98 6.24 4.20 -12.52
CA ALA A 98 6.71 3.87 -13.86
C ALA A 98 5.56 3.71 -14.86
N ALA A 99 4.49 3.01 -14.46
CA ALA A 99 3.29 2.84 -15.29
C ALA A 99 2.64 4.18 -15.65
N VAL A 100 2.48 5.09 -14.69
CA VAL A 100 1.97 6.45 -14.91
C VAL A 100 2.85 7.21 -15.91
N ARG A 101 4.17 7.18 -15.76
CA ARG A 101 5.09 7.82 -16.73
C ARG A 101 5.01 7.18 -18.12
N HIS A 102 4.78 5.88 -18.21
CA HIS A 102 4.64 5.18 -19.49
C HIS A 102 3.32 5.56 -20.20
N ALA A 103 2.22 5.59 -19.45
CA ALA A 103 0.89 5.95 -19.95
C ALA A 103 0.81 7.43 -20.33
N GLY A 104 1.43 8.33 -19.54
CA GLY A 104 1.42 9.77 -19.80
C GLY A 104 2.15 10.21 -21.07
N ARG A 105 2.90 9.32 -21.73
CA ARG A 105 3.58 9.60 -23.01
C ARG A 105 2.67 9.46 -24.24
N ASP A 106 1.53 8.81 -24.10
CA ASP A 106 0.61 8.52 -25.20
C ASP A 106 -0.80 8.30 -24.65
N HIS A 107 -1.72 9.21 -24.97
CA HIS A 107 -3.09 9.21 -24.45
C HIS A 107 -3.93 8.02 -24.89
N HIS A 108 -3.51 7.26 -25.92
CA HIS A 108 -4.20 6.04 -26.31
C HIS A 108 -3.91 4.87 -25.36
N ARG A 109 -2.75 4.88 -24.67
CA ARG A 109 -2.36 3.80 -23.73
C ARG A 109 -3.31 3.64 -22.53
N PRO A 110 -3.69 4.71 -21.80
CA PRO A 110 -4.65 4.55 -20.71
C PRO A 110 -6.02 4.07 -21.20
N LEU A 111 -6.48 4.49 -22.39
CA LEU A 111 -7.73 4.01 -22.99
C LEU A 111 -7.65 2.51 -23.32
N ARG A 112 -6.53 2.06 -23.90
CA ARG A 112 -6.31 0.65 -24.20
C ARG A 112 -6.24 -0.22 -22.93
N ALA A 113 -5.68 0.30 -21.85
CA ALA A 113 -5.65 -0.39 -20.56
C ALA A 113 -7.08 -0.57 -20.01
N LEU A 114 -7.92 0.46 -20.09
CA LEU A 114 -9.33 0.39 -19.68
C LEU A 114 -10.17 -0.57 -20.50
N CYS A 115 -9.88 -0.73 -21.80
CA CYS A 115 -10.63 -1.65 -22.66
C CYS A 115 -10.20 -3.12 -22.54
N ARG A 116 -9.15 -3.43 -21.76
CA ARG A 116 -8.66 -4.80 -21.54
C ARG A 116 -9.13 -5.43 -20.23
N THR A 117 -9.51 -4.59 -19.27
CA THR A 117 -10.14 -4.99 -17.99
C THR A 117 -11.60 -5.33 -18.19
#